data_AF-A0AAN7CMK5-F1
#
_entry.id   AF-A0AAN7CMK5-F1
#
_cell.length_a   1.000
_cell.length_b   1.000
_cell.length_c   1.000
_cell.angle_alpha   90.00
_cell.angle_beta   90.00
_cell.angle_gamma   90.00
#
_symmetry.space_group_name_H-M   'P 1'
#
loop_
_entity.id
_entity.type
_entity.pdbx_description
1 polymer ?
#
loop_
_entity_poly.entity_id
_entity_poly.type
_entity_poly.pdbx_seq_one_letter_code
_entity_poly.pdbx_strand_id
1 'polypeptide(L)'
;MEATNVKQCWECRRRRLVCDVTHPECRKCQVRGVACPGYGRKPVKWLKPQQVNSKGPEKMMVSRTFKDERGRQMSAVLEAIEYYNLHIAADLVATGTRGAQNPYWMPRFSVRFLPPSCAQSIVCTSLCHRILQLSDAPESDQIILARRLQRHRGEALRALNADLGQRDLQASDIQQSFEPPSWRNHSKGAAAIINLKGGFGNMVISHPYLCHLFRYYALYVMGNTTSPRIEIESARNQLELASLIPILYGNGLATCFPCPPDLLVEIIRINHLRSVFASATTLTPSGGSMGTTLQEENKQTAALDVFWRIASFSTSKWAAEVAVSTSGDENPVSIAGWSDVASIYQSAIAVYCLASLLHDTMTSSKSDTIKTVGGSYPYSNPNAGPNPDLKRIVAEARKMYASTLINKLKEASKNTQLRKLVLWPLFVAGVEAGNEDARRFVAGELRWISNALGTAAPLVARDLLEKRIWAFGLGKGSWDAIFDLSYVFVL
;
A
#
# COMPACT_ATOMS: atom_id res chain seq x y z
N MET A 1 34.99 9.08 -43.82
CA MET A 1 35.92 8.32 -42.96
C MET A 1 35.42 8.43 -41.53
N GLU A 2 34.68 7.42 -41.08
CA GLU A 2 34.20 7.32 -39.69
C GLU A 2 35.39 7.21 -38.75
N ALA A 3 35.56 8.19 -37.85
CA ALA A 3 36.54 8.12 -36.78
C ALA A 3 36.07 7.06 -35.78
N THR A 4 36.55 5.82 -35.95
CA THR A 4 36.40 4.76 -34.95
C THR A 4 36.98 5.26 -33.63
N ASN A 5 36.11 5.57 -32.67
CA ASN A 5 36.48 6.08 -31.35
C ASN A 5 37.21 4.98 -30.58
N VAL A 6 38.54 4.93 -30.72
CA VAL A 6 39.38 3.93 -30.08
C VAL A 6 39.33 4.15 -28.57
N LYS A 7 38.71 3.22 -27.85
CA LYS A 7 38.56 3.32 -26.39
C LYS A 7 39.94 3.17 -25.75
N GLN A 8 40.42 4.23 -25.09
CA GLN A 8 41.56 4.19 -24.17
C GLN A 8 41.28 3.29 -22.94
N CYS A 9 42.33 2.70 -22.35
CA CYS A 9 42.16 1.89 -21.13
C CYS A 9 41.66 2.74 -19.96
N TRP A 10 40.98 2.12 -18.99
CA TRP A 10 40.36 2.86 -17.88
C TRP A 10 41.36 3.58 -16.97
N GLU A 11 42.58 3.06 -16.81
CA GLU A 11 43.59 3.71 -15.97
C GLU A 11 44.19 4.94 -16.65
N CYS A 12 44.49 4.87 -17.96
CA CYS A 12 44.89 6.04 -18.74
C CYS A 12 43.77 7.10 -18.78
N ARG A 13 42.51 6.67 -18.97
CA ARG A 13 41.34 7.56 -18.92
C ARG A 13 41.19 8.25 -17.57
N ARG A 14 41.30 7.49 -16.47
CA ARG A 14 41.20 8.00 -15.09
C ARG A 14 42.29 9.03 -14.80
N ARG A 15 43.50 8.80 -15.31
CA ARG A 15 44.66 9.70 -15.13
C ARG A 15 44.78 10.78 -16.21
N ARG A 16 43.86 10.83 -17.18
CA ARG A 16 43.88 11.74 -18.34
C ARG A 16 45.19 11.67 -19.15
N LEU A 17 45.70 10.45 -19.35
CA LEU A 17 46.90 10.18 -20.15
C LEU A 17 46.50 9.66 -21.53
N VAL A 18 47.26 10.02 -22.57
CA VAL A 18 47.12 9.42 -23.91
C VAL A 18 47.50 7.93 -23.83
N CYS A 19 46.54 7.05 -24.15
CA CYS A 19 46.73 5.60 -24.16
C CYS A 19 47.27 5.14 -25.51
N ASP A 20 48.22 4.20 -25.50
CA ASP A 20 48.83 3.58 -26.67
C ASP A 20 48.02 2.39 -27.23
N VAL A 21 46.93 2.00 -26.55
CA VAL A 21 45.92 1.02 -26.99
C VAL A 21 46.47 -0.37 -27.36
N THR A 22 47.67 -0.71 -26.93
CA THR A 22 48.23 -2.05 -27.09
C THR A 22 47.41 -3.08 -26.31
N HIS A 23 47.07 -4.21 -26.93
CA HIS A 23 46.34 -5.29 -26.26
C HIS A 23 47.30 -6.41 -25.88
N PRO A 24 47.08 -7.12 -24.75
CA PRO A 24 45.94 -7.01 -23.82
C PRO A 24 46.05 -5.84 -22.81
N GLU A 25 47.25 -5.30 -22.59
CA GLU A 25 47.51 -4.20 -21.67
C GLU A 25 48.27 -3.05 -22.35
N CYS A 26 47.99 -1.81 -21.94
CA CYS A 26 48.69 -0.67 -22.49
C CYS A 26 50.13 -0.61 -21.95
N ARG A 27 51.12 -0.33 -22.82
CA ARG A 27 52.54 -0.26 -22.43
C ARG A 27 52.76 0.80 -21.36
N LYS A 28 51.95 1.86 -21.37
CA LYS A 28 52.03 2.95 -20.39
C LYS A 28 51.63 2.51 -18.97
N CYS A 29 50.72 1.55 -18.82
CA CYS A 29 50.39 0.94 -17.53
C CYS A 29 51.50 -0.02 -17.08
N GLN A 30 52.05 -0.82 -18.00
CA GLN A 30 53.13 -1.77 -17.71
C GLN A 30 54.41 -1.08 -17.24
N VAL A 31 54.89 -0.07 -17.97
CA VAL A 31 56.10 0.70 -17.60
C VAL A 31 55.95 1.36 -16.22
N ARG A 32 54.71 1.68 -15.82
CA ARG A 32 54.41 2.31 -14.53
C ARG A 32 54.15 1.32 -13.41
N GLY A 33 54.23 0.00 -13.68
CA GLY A 33 53.96 -1.04 -12.69
C GLY A 33 52.53 -1.04 -12.15
N VAL A 34 51.55 -0.53 -12.92
CA VAL A 34 50.13 -0.53 -12.52
C VAL A 34 49.35 -1.53 -13.36
N ALA A 35 48.54 -2.37 -12.71
CA ALA A 35 47.69 -3.34 -13.39
C ALA A 35 46.72 -2.63 -14.35
N CYS A 36 46.72 -3.03 -15.63
CA CYS A 36 45.86 -2.40 -16.63
C CYS A 36 44.43 -2.99 -16.53
N PRO A 37 43.40 -2.17 -16.24
CA PRO A 37 42.01 -2.64 -16.17
C PRO A 37 41.38 -2.96 -17.53
N GLY A 38 42.15 -2.87 -18.62
CA GLY A 38 41.69 -3.09 -19.99
C GLY A 38 40.78 -2.00 -20.55
N TYR A 39 40.15 -2.33 -21.68
CA TYR A 39 39.43 -1.41 -22.58
C TYR A 39 37.90 -1.61 -22.56
N GLY A 40 37.41 -2.57 -21.77
CA GLY A 40 36.02 -2.99 -21.69
C GLY A 40 35.13 -2.12 -20.79
N ARG A 41 34.16 -2.75 -20.10
CA ARG A 41 33.25 -2.05 -19.17
C ARG A 41 34.03 -1.46 -17.99
N LYS A 42 33.49 -0.39 -17.40
CA LYS A 42 34.10 0.29 -16.24
C LYS A 42 34.32 -0.70 -15.11
N PRO A 43 35.55 -0.85 -14.58
CA PRO A 43 35.81 -1.71 -13.43
C PRO A 43 34.97 -1.27 -12.24
N VAL A 44 34.27 -2.22 -11.64
CA VAL A 44 33.46 -1.98 -10.44
C VAL A 44 34.42 -1.78 -9.26
N LYS A 45 34.26 -0.68 -8.51
CA LYS A 45 35.07 -0.42 -7.31
C LYS A 45 34.24 -0.80 -6.09
N TRP A 46 34.60 -1.88 -5.43
CA TRP A 46 34.05 -2.23 -4.13
C TRP A 46 34.54 -1.20 -3.10
N LEU A 47 33.60 -0.55 -2.42
CA LEU A 47 33.90 0.33 -1.30
C LEU A 47 34.00 -0.53 -0.04
N LYS A 48 34.90 -0.15 0.88
CA LYS A 48 34.90 -0.75 2.21
C LYS A 48 33.54 -0.47 2.88
N PRO A 49 33.01 -1.38 3.72
CA PRO A 49 31.82 -1.10 4.51
C PRO A 49 31.93 0.28 5.17
N GLN A 50 30.85 1.06 5.15
CA GLN A 50 30.75 2.45 5.67
C GLN A 50 31.36 3.59 4.82
N GLN A 51 31.85 3.34 3.59
CA GLN A 51 32.14 4.43 2.64
C GLN A 51 31.05 4.60 1.57
N VAL A 52 30.51 5.82 1.44
CA VAL A 52 29.63 6.24 0.34
C VAL A 52 30.33 7.28 -0.55
N ASN A 53 30.18 7.14 -1.86
CA ASN A 53 30.92 7.93 -2.86
C ASN A 53 30.24 9.27 -3.21
N SER A 54 29.72 9.98 -2.21
CA SER A 54 28.99 11.26 -2.40
C SER A 54 29.82 12.51 -2.16
N LYS A 55 31.16 12.41 -2.03
CA LYS A 55 32.02 13.59 -1.90
C LYS A 55 32.55 14.03 -3.27
N GLY A 56 32.02 15.14 -3.77
CA GLY A 56 32.75 16.03 -4.69
C GLY A 56 34.05 16.53 -4.02
N PRO A 57 34.89 17.30 -4.74
CA PRO A 57 36.18 17.75 -4.21
C PRO A 57 35.97 18.42 -2.85
N GLU A 58 36.76 17.98 -1.88
CA GLU A 58 36.72 18.41 -0.49
C GLU A 58 37.10 19.89 -0.44
N LYS A 59 36.11 20.77 -0.69
CA LYS A 59 36.24 22.17 -0.37
C LYS A 59 36.39 22.22 1.13
N MET A 60 37.55 22.71 1.56
CA MET A 60 37.90 23.07 2.92
C MET A 60 36.63 23.60 3.62
N MET A 61 36.03 22.77 4.49
CA MET A 61 34.88 23.18 5.28
C MET A 61 35.40 24.23 6.23
N VAL A 62 35.19 25.50 5.89
CA VAL A 62 35.21 26.58 6.88
C VAL A 62 34.27 26.13 7.98
N SER A 63 34.79 26.03 9.20
CA SER A 63 34.02 25.66 10.39
C SER A 63 32.89 26.67 10.55
N ARG A 64 31.71 26.33 10.01
CA ARG A 64 30.49 27.05 10.34
C ARG A 64 30.16 26.71 11.78
N THR A 65 30.18 27.74 12.61
CA THR A 65 29.78 27.74 14.01
C THR A 65 28.62 26.78 14.27
N PHE A 66 28.91 25.70 14.99
CA PHE A 66 27.98 24.59 15.32
C PHE A 66 26.69 25.02 16.03
N LYS A 67 26.61 26.25 16.56
CA LYS A 67 25.41 26.79 17.22
C LYS A 67 24.24 27.06 16.26
N ASP A 68 24.53 27.34 14.99
CA ASP A 68 23.52 27.73 13.98
C ASP A 68 22.80 26.50 13.36
N GLU A 69 23.45 25.33 13.36
CA GLU A 69 22.86 24.12 12.77
C GLU A 69 21.71 23.54 13.61
N ARG A 70 21.83 23.58 14.95
CA ARG A 70 20.77 23.12 15.85
C ARG A 70 19.54 24.04 15.77
N GLY A 71 19.76 25.35 15.63
CA GLY A 71 18.70 26.33 15.41
C GLY A 71 17.97 26.11 14.08
N ARG A 72 18.74 25.88 12.99
CA ARG A 72 18.17 25.52 11.68
C ARG A 72 17.37 24.22 11.70
N GLN A 73 17.87 23.17 12.36
CA GLN A 73 17.16 21.89 12.48
C GLN A 73 15.85 22.05 13.25
N MET A 74 15.87 22.74 14.39
CA MET A 74 14.66 23.03 15.17
C MET A 74 13.64 23.84 14.36
N SER A 75 14.10 24.83 13.60
CA SER A 75 13.25 25.62 12.70
C SER A 75 12.62 24.75 11.61
N ALA A 76 13.38 23.85 10.99
CA ALA A 76 12.89 22.96 9.94
C ALA A 76 11.84 21.97 10.47
N VAL A 77 12.02 21.45 11.68
CA VAL A 77 11.02 20.58 12.33
C VAL A 77 9.76 21.37 12.63
N LEU A 78 9.85 22.55 13.24
CA LEU A 78 8.68 23.39 13.53
C LEU A 78 7.90 23.77 12.27
N GLU A 79 8.59 24.18 11.20
CA GLU A 79 7.99 24.45 9.88
C GLU A 79 7.30 23.19 9.33
N ALA A 80 7.94 22.02 9.44
CA ALA A 80 7.35 20.77 8.99
C ALA A 80 6.09 20.37 9.77
N ILE A 81 6.04 20.63 11.09
CA ILE A 81 4.85 20.39 11.92
C ILE A 81 3.71 21.34 11.53
N GLU A 82 4.00 22.63 11.32
CA GLU A 82 3.01 23.59 10.83
C GLU A 82 2.44 23.13 9.49
N TYR A 83 3.32 22.80 8.55
CA TYR A 83 2.92 22.32 7.22
C TYR A 83 2.09 21.03 7.32
N TYR A 84 2.53 20.05 8.11
CA TYR A 84 1.82 18.79 8.31
C TYR A 84 0.42 19.01 8.90
N ASN A 85 0.28 19.83 9.94
CA ASN A 85 -1.02 20.12 10.54
C ASN A 85 -1.96 20.87 9.57
N LEU A 86 -1.40 21.72 8.71
CA LEU A 86 -2.17 22.51 7.77
C LEU A 86 -2.58 21.74 6.52
N HIS A 87 -1.71 20.86 6.01
CA HIS A 87 -1.88 20.24 4.69
C HIS A 87 -2.03 18.73 4.69
N ILE A 88 -1.67 18.02 5.77
CA ILE A 88 -1.63 16.55 5.79
C ILE A 88 -2.65 16.00 6.79
N ALA A 89 -2.62 16.49 8.05
CA ALA A 89 -3.44 15.93 9.13
C ALA A 89 -4.94 15.95 8.83
N ALA A 90 -5.44 16.99 8.16
CA ALA A 90 -6.86 17.12 7.78
C ALA A 90 -7.29 16.09 6.72
N ASP A 91 -6.36 15.53 5.95
CA ASP A 91 -6.64 14.51 4.94
C ASP A 91 -6.52 13.08 5.50
N LEU A 92 -5.99 12.92 6.71
CA LEU A 92 -5.94 11.66 7.45
C LEU A 92 -7.25 11.33 8.18
N VAL A 93 -8.22 12.26 8.18
CA VAL A 93 -9.58 12.08 8.72
C VAL A 93 -10.63 12.33 7.65
N ALA A 94 -11.75 11.62 7.74
CA ALA A 94 -12.81 11.68 6.74
C ALA A 94 -13.55 13.03 6.74
N THR A 95 -13.71 13.65 7.90
CA THR A 95 -14.44 14.91 8.10
C THR A 95 -13.64 16.14 7.70
N GLY A 96 -12.33 16.03 7.52
CA GLY A 96 -11.47 17.20 7.31
C GLY A 96 -11.25 18.06 8.55
N THR A 97 -11.65 17.59 9.75
CA THR A 97 -11.51 18.34 11.01
C THR A 97 -10.07 18.79 11.24
N ARG A 98 -9.88 20.01 11.75
CA ARG A 98 -8.57 20.63 12.01
C ARG A 98 -8.35 20.88 13.50
N GLY A 99 -7.10 21.18 13.86
CA GLY A 99 -6.73 21.54 15.23
C GLY A 99 -6.76 20.36 16.20
N ALA A 100 -6.84 20.65 17.49
CA ALA A 100 -6.70 19.65 18.57
C ALA A 100 -7.76 18.54 18.57
N GLN A 101 -8.90 18.76 17.90
CA GLN A 101 -9.95 17.75 17.73
C GLN A 101 -9.54 16.66 16.73
N ASN A 102 -8.62 16.97 15.83
CA ASN A 102 -8.09 16.02 14.87
C ASN A 102 -7.07 15.11 15.57
N PRO A 103 -7.28 13.78 15.58
CA PRO A 103 -6.41 12.86 16.28
C PRO A 103 -4.99 12.72 15.70
N TYR A 104 -4.78 13.20 14.48
CA TYR A 104 -3.46 13.26 13.83
C TYR A 104 -2.79 14.62 14.01
N TRP A 105 -3.45 15.59 14.66
CA TRP A 105 -2.86 16.90 14.91
C TRP A 105 -1.70 16.80 15.89
N MET A 106 -0.60 17.45 15.54
CA MET A 106 0.61 17.44 16.35
C MET A 106 0.89 18.83 16.96
N PRO A 107 0.80 18.99 18.29
CA PRO A 107 1.12 20.26 18.93
C PRO A 107 2.58 20.66 18.72
N ARG A 108 2.85 21.97 18.62
CA ARG A 108 4.22 22.49 18.48
C ARG A 108 5.11 22.14 19.68
N PHE A 109 4.54 22.04 20.87
CA PHE A 109 5.30 21.68 22.07
C PHE A 109 5.81 20.23 22.04
N SER A 110 5.21 19.37 21.22
CA SER A 110 5.60 17.95 21.08
C SER A 110 7.02 17.78 20.57
N VAL A 111 7.58 18.75 19.85
CA VAL A 111 8.96 18.71 19.31
C VAL A 111 10.00 18.36 20.38
N ARG A 112 9.79 18.83 21.62
CA ARG A 112 10.73 18.57 22.73
C ARG A 112 10.77 17.12 23.19
N PHE A 113 9.74 16.35 22.84
CA PHE A 113 9.56 14.97 23.26
C PHE A 113 9.69 13.97 22.11
N LEU A 114 9.81 14.45 20.86
CA LEU A 114 9.98 13.59 19.70
C LEU A 114 11.40 13.00 19.69
N PRO A 115 11.55 11.67 19.52
CA PRO A 115 12.83 11.07 19.17
C PRO A 115 13.44 11.74 17.94
N PRO A 116 14.78 11.81 17.83
CA PRO A 116 15.43 12.42 16.66
C PRO A 116 15.04 11.78 15.33
N SER A 117 14.80 10.45 15.31
CA SER A 117 14.28 9.75 14.13
C SER A 117 12.91 10.31 13.71
N CYS A 118 11.96 10.41 14.65
CA CYS A 118 10.62 10.95 14.42
C CYS A 118 10.63 12.42 13.95
N ALA A 119 11.48 13.26 14.55
CA ALA A 119 11.61 14.66 14.16
C ALA A 119 12.10 14.81 12.71
N GLN A 120 12.99 13.92 12.25
CA GLN A 120 13.45 13.92 10.86
C GLN A 120 12.40 13.30 9.92
N SER A 121 11.69 12.28 10.39
CA SER A 121 10.58 11.63 9.68
C SER A 121 9.45 12.62 9.35
N ILE A 122 9.04 13.48 10.28
CA ILE A 122 8.01 14.48 9.98
C ILE A 122 8.47 15.48 8.91
N VAL A 123 9.74 15.89 8.93
CA VAL A 123 10.30 16.75 7.88
C VAL A 123 10.28 16.04 6.53
N CYS A 124 10.62 14.75 6.50
CA CYS A 124 10.54 13.94 5.29
C CYS A 124 9.12 13.83 4.76
N THR A 125 8.12 13.57 5.62
CA THR A 125 6.71 13.50 5.22
C THR A 125 6.25 14.81 4.58
N SER A 126 6.52 15.95 5.23
CA SER A 126 6.13 17.26 4.72
C SER A 126 6.81 17.60 3.38
N LEU A 127 8.07 17.22 3.21
CA LEU A 127 8.79 17.41 1.94
C LEU A 127 8.27 16.48 0.84
N CYS A 128 8.04 15.19 1.13
CA CYS A 128 7.46 14.22 0.18
C CYS A 128 6.11 14.71 -0.32
N HIS A 129 5.24 15.10 0.61
CA HIS A 129 3.91 15.64 0.31
C HIS A 129 4.01 16.83 -0.64
N ARG A 130 4.85 17.82 -0.30
CA ARG A 130 5.05 19.02 -1.12
C ARG A 130 5.62 18.72 -2.52
N ILE A 131 6.56 17.78 -2.64
CA ILE A 131 7.11 17.38 -3.94
C ILE A 131 6.01 16.80 -4.83
N LEU A 132 5.16 15.93 -4.27
CA LEU A 132 4.10 15.27 -5.03
C LEU A 132 2.96 16.23 -5.41
N GLN A 133 2.64 17.21 -4.56
CA GLN A 133 1.71 18.30 -4.92
C GLN A 133 2.27 19.22 -6.02
N LEU A 134 3.60 19.29 -6.16
CA LEU A 134 4.29 20.11 -7.15
C LEU A 134 4.72 19.32 -8.39
N SER A 135 4.07 18.18 -8.69
CA SER A 135 4.44 17.33 -9.83
C SER A 135 4.41 18.06 -11.19
N ASP A 136 3.59 19.11 -11.31
CA ASP A 136 3.48 19.96 -12.50
C ASP A 136 4.32 21.28 -12.40
N ALA A 137 5.10 21.48 -11.32
CA ALA A 137 5.93 22.67 -11.10
C ALA A 137 7.30 22.59 -11.82
N PRO A 138 8.04 23.70 -12.00
CA PRO A 138 9.35 23.70 -12.63
C PRO A 138 10.35 22.73 -11.98
N GLU A 139 11.15 22.05 -12.80
CA GLU A 139 12.10 21.03 -12.35
C GLU A 139 13.10 21.56 -11.31
N SER A 140 13.46 22.85 -11.37
CA SER A 140 14.36 23.51 -10.42
C SER A 140 13.87 23.43 -8.97
N ASP A 141 12.57 23.62 -8.76
CA ASP A 141 11.95 23.67 -7.43
C ASP A 141 11.82 22.26 -6.84
N GLN A 142 11.46 21.30 -7.70
CA GLN A 142 11.41 19.89 -7.34
C GLN A 142 12.80 19.36 -6.93
N ILE A 143 13.87 19.74 -7.65
CA ILE A 143 15.25 19.34 -7.33
C ILE A 143 15.69 19.86 -5.96
N ILE A 144 15.34 21.10 -5.61
CA ILE A 144 15.70 21.68 -4.30
C ILE A 144 15.03 20.90 -3.18
N LEU A 145 13.72 20.63 -3.29
CA LEU A 145 12.97 19.85 -2.30
C LEU A 145 13.47 18.42 -2.22
N ALA A 146 13.75 17.76 -3.35
CA ALA A 146 14.29 16.41 -3.40
C ALA A 146 15.65 16.30 -2.71
N ARG A 147 16.54 17.29 -2.90
CA ARG A 147 17.84 17.33 -2.19
C ARG A 147 17.65 17.48 -0.68
N ARG A 148 16.73 18.34 -0.23
CA ARG A 148 16.38 18.47 1.20
C ARG A 148 15.85 17.15 1.75
N LEU A 149 14.93 16.50 1.03
CA LEU A 149 14.35 15.22 1.42
C LEU A 149 15.43 14.15 1.59
N GLN A 150 16.33 13.99 0.61
CA GLN A 150 17.41 13.00 0.69
C GLN A 150 18.34 13.25 1.88
N ARG A 151 18.62 14.51 2.19
CA ARG A 151 19.41 14.87 3.38
C ARG A 151 18.71 14.44 4.67
N HIS A 152 17.46 14.88 4.88
CA HIS A 152 16.69 14.57 6.10
C HIS A 152 16.43 13.07 6.24
N ARG A 153 16.15 12.35 5.14
CA ARG A 153 16.02 10.88 5.14
C ARG A 153 17.29 10.19 5.60
N GLY A 154 18.45 10.68 5.15
CA GLY A 154 19.75 10.19 5.62
C GLY A 154 20.01 10.49 7.10
N GLU A 155 19.55 11.63 7.61
CA GLU A 155 19.61 11.98 9.04
C GLU A 155 18.67 11.11 9.88
N ALA A 156 17.43 10.87 9.43
CA ALA A 156 16.45 9.99 10.07
C ALA A 156 16.99 8.57 10.23
N LEU A 157 17.55 7.99 9.15
CA LEU A 157 18.11 6.63 9.19
C LEU A 157 19.32 6.52 10.12
N ARG A 158 20.16 7.57 10.21
CA ARG A 158 21.29 7.58 11.16
C ARG A 158 20.81 7.66 12.61
N ALA A 159 19.82 8.52 12.89
CA ALA A 159 19.21 8.63 14.20
C ALA A 159 18.58 7.30 14.63
N LEU A 160 17.75 6.71 13.76
CA LEU A 160 17.12 5.42 14.01
C LEU A 160 18.13 4.31 14.32
N ASN A 161 19.22 4.23 13.56
CA ASN A 161 20.26 3.22 13.83
C ASN A 161 20.96 3.45 15.18
N ALA A 162 21.12 4.71 15.61
CA ALA A 162 21.67 5.01 16.93
C ALA A 162 20.70 4.61 18.04
N ASP A 163 19.41 4.89 17.87
CA ASP A 163 18.34 4.55 18.83
C ASP A 163 18.21 3.02 18.98
N LEU A 164 18.19 2.28 17.86
CA LEU A 164 18.16 0.81 17.86
C LEU A 164 19.39 0.19 18.52
N GLY A 165 20.55 0.85 18.45
CA GLY A 165 21.78 0.42 19.11
C GLY A 165 21.73 0.52 20.64
N GLN A 166 20.83 1.33 21.21
CA GLN A 166 20.74 1.61 22.65
C GLN A 166 19.72 0.73 23.39
N ARG A 167 19.07 -0.24 22.72
CA ARG A 167 18.04 -1.17 23.26
C ARG A 167 16.78 -0.54 23.87
N ASP A 168 16.62 0.78 23.84
CA ASP A 168 15.34 1.44 24.16
C ASP A 168 14.45 1.42 22.91
N LEU A 169 13.77 0.29 22.70
CA LEU A 169 12.78 0.12 21.63
C LEU A 169 11.52 0.96 21.93
N GLN A 170 11.56 2.25 21.61
CA GLN A 170 10.36 3.06 21.53
C GLN A 170 9.67 2.81 20.18
N ALA A 171 8.38 2.48 20.24
CA ALA A 171 7.53 1.95 19.17
C ALA A 171 7.22 2.92 18.00
N SER A 172 8.13 3.84 17.66
CA SER A 172 7.79 5.04 16.91
C SER A 172 8.07 5.02 15.40
N ASP A 173 8.84 4.07 14.87
CA ASP A 173 9.31 4.12 13.47
C ASP A 173 8.57 3.19 12.49
N ILE A 174 7.30 2.94 12.77
CA ILE A 174 6.45 2.07 11.94
C ILE A 174 5.73 2.87 10.82
N GLN A 175 5.65 4.21 10.94
CA GLN A 175 4.84 5.05 10.03
C GLN A 175 5.49 5.38 8.67
N GLN A 176 6.80 5.21 8.48
CA GLN A 176 7.52 5.78 7.33
C GLN A 176 7.86 4.79 6.20
N SER A 177 7.35 3.56 6.23
CA SER A 177 7.75 2.54 5.26
C SER A 177 6.57 1.76 4.70
N PHE A 178 5.52 2.49 4.31
CA PHE A 178 4.40 1.94 3.54
C PHE A 178 4.67 1.81 2.03
N GLU A 179 5.87 2.16 1.56
CA GLU A 179 6.29 1.85 0.19
C GLU A 179 6.52 0.34 0.04
N PRO A 180 5.90 -0.33 -0.96
CA PRO A 180 6.24 -1.70 -1.30
C PRO A 180 7.75 -1.83 -1.59
N PRO A 181 8.40 -2.94 -1.19
CA PRO A 181 7.82 -4.17 -0.63
C PRO A 181 7.87 -4.29 0.91
N SER A 182 8.43 -3.30 1.64
CA SER A 182 8.89 -3.52 3.01
C SER A 182 7.86 -3.29 4.11
N TRP A 183 6.70 -2.71 3.82
CA TRP A 183 5.70 -2.36 4.84
C TRP A 183 5.26 -3.53 5.72
N ARG A 184 5.18 -4.74 5.15
CA ARG A 184 4.87 -5.96 5.91
C ARG A 184 5.89 -6.25 7.00
N ASN A 185 7.16 -5.92 6.79
CA ASN A 185 8.19 -6.13 7.82
C ASN A 185 7.96 -5.19 9.00
N HIS A 186 7.53 -3.95 8.74
CA HIS A 186 7.14 -3.00 9.80
C HIS A 186 5.89 -3.46 10.52
N SER A 187 4.90 -4.00 9.82
CA SER A 187 3.69 -4.59 10.44
C SER A 187 3.99 -5.83 11.27
N LYS A 188 4.88 -6.71 10.80
CA LYS A 188 5.36 -7.87 11.57
C LYS A 188 6.11 -7.43 12.83
N GLY A 189 7.00 -6.44 12.71
CA GLY A 189 7.69 -5.84 13.86
C GLY A 189 6.71 -5.26 14.88
N ALA A 190 5.71 -4.48 14.41
CA ALA A 190 4.65 -3.93 15.26
C ALA A 190 3.89 -5.03 16.01
N ALA A 191 3.43 -6.05 15.27
CA ALA A 191 2.68 -7.17 15.80
C ALA A 191 3.50 -7.95 16.84
N ALA A 192 4.79 -8.17 16.59
CA ALA A 192 5.68 -8.82 17.55
C ALA A 192 5.79 -8.02 18.86
N ILE A 193 5.96 -6.69 18.78
CA ILE A 193 6.00 -5.82 19.98
C ILE A 193 4.68 -5.86 20.74
N ILE A 194 3.55 -5.80 20.03
CA ILE A 194 2.21 -5.88 20.62
C ILE A 194 2.01 -7.22 21.33
N ASN A 195 2.42 -8.32 20.70
CA ASN A 195 2.31 -9.66 21.28
C ASN A 195 3.19 -9.82 22.53
N LEU A 196 4.41 -9.26 22.53
CA LEU A 196 5.27 -9.23 23.71
C LEU A 196 4.66 -8.44 24.89
N LYS A 197 3.74 -7.50 24.61
CA LYS A 197 2.98 -6.75 25.62
C LYS A 197 1.66 -7.42 26.00
N GLY A 198 1.47 -8.71 25.67
CA GLY A 198 0.28 -9.49 26.00
C GLY A 198 -0.85 -9.40 24.97
N GLY A 199 -0.55 -8.93 23.75
CA GLY A 199 -1.51 -8.85 22.65
C GLY A 199 -2.33 -7.56 22.62
N PHE A 200 -2.96 -7.29 21.47
CA PHE A 200 -3.61 -6.00 21.22
C PHE A 200 -4.82 -5.77 22.15
N GLY A 201 -5.64 -6.79 22.40
CA GLY A 201 -6.79 -6.68 23.30
C GLY A 201 -6.38 -6.30 24.73
N ASN A 202 -5.40 -7.01 25.30
CA ASN A 202 -4.87 -6.69 26.63
C ASN A 202 -4.25 -5.29 26.69
N MET A 203 -3.53 -4.90 25.63
CA MET A 203 -2.90 -3.58 25.54
C MET A 203 -3.94 -2.45 25.54
N VAL A 204 -5.04 -2.60 24.80
CA VAL A 204 -6.12 -1.58 24.77
C VAL A 204 -6.84 -1.50 26.11
N ILE A 205 -7.10 -2.64 26.76
CA ILE A 205 -7.75 -2.68 28.07
C ILE A 205 -6.85 -2.02 29.14
N SER A 206 -5.57 -2.38 29.16
CA SER A 206 -4.61 -1.87 30.14
C SER A 206 -4.21 -0.41 29.89
N HIS A 207 -4.23 0.03 28.63
CA HIS A 207 -3.81 1.35 28.20
C HIS A 207 -4.77 1.92 27.14
N PRO A 208 -5.96 2.41 27.55
CA PRO A 208 -7.00 2.87 26.62
C PRO A 208 -6.53 3.94 25.62
N TYR A 209 -5.56 4.78 26.00
CA TYR A 209 -4.97 5.80 25.12
C TYR A 209 -4.22 5.21 23.91
N LEU A 210 -3.87 3.92 23.93
CA LEU A 210 -3.26 3.22 22.80
C LEU A 210 -4.28 2.71 21.79
N CYS A 211 -5.60 2.91 22.00
CA CYS A 211 -6.64 2.52 21.04
C CYS A 211 -6.38 3.09 19.63
N HIS A 212 -5.73 4.24 19.54
CA HIS A 212 -5.33 4.89 18.29
C HIS A 212 -4.34 4.08 17.45
N LEU A 213 -3.59 3.14 18.05
CA LEU A 213 -2.76 2.19 17.31
C LEU A 213 -3.60 1.29 16.39
N PHE A 214 -4.90 1.17 16.66
CA PHE A 214 -5.81 0.46 15.75
C PHE A 214 -5.84 1.09 14.36
N ARG A 215 -5.61 2.41 14.23
CA ARG A 215 -5.55 3.06 12.90
C ARG A 215 -4.44 2.47 12.04
N TYR A 216 -3.27 2.22 12.64
CA TYR A 216 -2.19 1.50 11.99
C TYR A 216 -2.60 0.06 11.65
N TYR A 217 -3.31 -0.60 12.56
CA TYR A 217 -3.84 -1.94 12.32
C TYR A 217 -4.85 -2.00 11.15
N ALA A 218 -5.67 -0.97 11.00
CA ALA A 218 -6.64 -0.87 9.92
C ALA A 218 -5.94 -0.73 8.55
N LEU A 219 -4.79 -0.04 8.48
CA LEU A 219 -3.92 -0.06 7.29
C LEU A 219 -3.46 -1.49 6.96
N TYR A 220 -3.17 -2.30 7.99
CA TYR A 220 -2.77 -3.69 7.79
C TYR A 220 -3.91 -4.57 7.24
N VAL A 221 -5.13 -4.38 7.74
CA VAL A 221 -6.34 -5.04 7.21
C VAL A 221 -6.53 -4.68 5.74
N MET A 222 -6.41 -3.40 5.40
CA MET A 222 -6.54 -2.93 4.01
C MET A 222 -5.41 -3.45 3.13
N GLY A 223 -4.16 -3.50 3.62
CA GLY A 223 -3.04 -4.06 2.86
C GLY A 223 -3.21 -5.53 2.51
N ASN A 224 -3.81 -6.33 3.39
CA ASN A 224 -4.11 -7.74 3.11
C ASN A 224 -5.08 -7.92 1.92
N THR A 225 -5.94 -6.94 1.64
CA THR A 225 -6.84 -7.01 0.48
C THR A 225 -6.10 -6.98 -0.87
N THR A 226 -4.89 -6.42 -0.92
CA THR A 226 -4.10 -6.25 -2.16
C THR A 226 -2.75 -6.96 -2.06
N SER A 227 -2.82 -8.21 -1.61
CA SER A 227 -1.65 -9.05 -1.35
C SER A 227 -1.84 -10.46 -1.92
N PRO A 228 -0.79 -11.10 -2.46
CA PRO A 228 -0.90 -12.43 -3.05
C PRO A 228 -1.20 -13.53 -2.04
N ARG A 229 -0.64 -13.43 -0.82
CA ARG A 229 -0.82 -14.42 0.23
C ARG A 229 -0.97 -13.74 1.58
N ILE A 230 -1.90 -14.25 2.38
CA ILE A 230 -2.13 -13.81 3.75
C ILE A 230 -1.71 -14.95 4.69
N GLU A 231 -0.84 -14.64 5.64
CA GLU A 231 -0.39 -15.57 6.68
C GLU A 231 -1.55 -15.90 7.63
N ILE A 232 -1.74 -17.19 7.93
CA ILE A 232 -2.90 -17.67 8.69
C ILE A 232 -2.96 -17.12 10.11
N GLU A 233 -1.82 -17.02 10.79
CA GLU A 233 -1.73 -16.42 12.12
C GLU A 233 -2.12 -14.94 12.09
N SER A 234 -1.62 -14.20 11.09
CA SER A 234 -2.01 -12.80 10.92
C SER A 234 -3.50 -12.64 10.65
N ALA A 235 -4.10 -13.51 9.83
CA ALA A 235 -5.51 -13.41 9.50
C ALA A 235 -6.39 -13.77 10.71
N ARG A 236 -5.97 -14.76 11.52
CA ARG A 236 -6.61 -15.12 12.78
C ARG A 236 -6.56 -13.98 13.79
N ASN A 237 -5.39 -13.36 13.99
CA ASN A 237 -5.24 -12.22 14.89
C ASN A 237 -6.13 -11.03 14.46
N GLN A 238 -6.34 -10.81 13.16
CA GLN A 238 -7.29 -9.81 12.65
C GLN A 238 -8.74 -10.17 12.98
N LEU A 239 -9.11 -11.44 12.82
CA LEU A 239 -10.46 -11.90 13.13
C LEU A 239 -10.78 -11.81 14.62
N GLU A 240 -9.82 -12.09 15.50
CA GLU A 240 -10.00 -11.96 16.96
C GLU A 240 -10.31 -10.52 17.40
N LEU A 241 -9.78 -9.53 16.67
CA LEU A 241 -10.05 -8.11 16.94
C LEU A 241 -11.37 -7.61 16.34
N ALA A 242 -12.07 -8.42 15.54
CA ALA A 242 -13.31 -8.00 14.89
C ALA A 242 -14.40 -7.58 15.88
N SER A 243 -14.46 -8.23 17.06
CA SER A 243 -15.42 -7.89 18.13
C SER A 243 -15.12 -6.55 18.80
N LEU A 244 -13.89 -6.05 18.69
CA LEU A 244 -13.45 -4.79 19.29
C LEU A 244 -13.54 -3.59 18.33
N ILE A 245 -13.90 -3.82 17.05
CA ILE A 245 -14.02 -2.77 16.02
C ILE A 245 -14.90 -1.60 16.47
N PRO A 246 -16.08 -1.79 17.08
CA PRO A 246 -16.91 -0.67 17.53
C PRO A 246 -16.20 0.27 18.51
N ILE A 247 -15.30 -0.27 19.35
CA ILE A 247 -14.54 0.49 20.35
C ILE A 247 -13.31 1.13 19.72
N LEU A 248 -12.61 0.39 18.87
CA LEU A 248 -11.29 0.78 18.36
C LEU A 248 -11.36 1.70 17.14
N TYR A 249 -12.37 1.50 16.30
CA TYR A 249 -12.55 2.17 15.03
C TYR A 249 -13.73 3.15 15.04
N GLY A 250 -14.71 2.91 15.92
CA GLY A 250 -15.92 3.73 16.02
C GLY A 250 -16.73 3.71 14.73
N ASN A 251 -17.13 4.89 14.27
CA ASN A 251 -17.86 5.07 13.01
C ASN A 251 -16.94 5.16 11.76
N GLY A 252 -15.61 5.06 11.94
CA GLY A 252 -14.62 5.11 10.87
C GLY A 252 -14.15 6.50 10.42
N LEU A 253 -14.78 7.57 10.91
CA LEU A 253 -14.47 8.94 10.48
C LEU A 253 -13.08 9.43 10.90
N ALA A 254 -12.47 8.80 11.91
CA ALA A 254 -11.11 9.09 12.36
C ALA A 254 -10.02 8.51 11.44
N THR A 255 -10.36 8.12 10.21
CA THR A 255 -9.44 7.59 9.20
C THR A 255 -9.68 8.24 7.84
N CYS A 256 -8.72 8.12 6.93
CA CYS A 256 -8.80 8.56 5.54
C CYS A 256 -9.59 7.62 4.63
N PHE A 257 -10.04 6.47 5.15
CA PHE A 257 -10.87 5.49 4.46
C PHE A 257 -12.08 5.16 5.34
N PRO A 258 -13.15 5.97 5.36
CA PRO A 258 -14.30 5.79 6.25
C PRO A 258 -15.19 4.61 5.81
N CYS A 259 -14.63 3.41 5.79
CA CYS A 259 -15.36 2.17 5.63
C CYS A 259 -16.29 2.02 6.84
N PRO A 260 -17.58 1.74 6.65
CA PRO A 260 -18.47 1.42 7.76
C PRO A 260 -17.92 0.26 8.61
N PRO A 261 -18.06 0.29 9.95
CA PRO A 261 -17.44 -0.70 10.84
C PRO A 261 -17.91 -2.14 10.54
N ASP A 262 -19.20 -2.33 10.28
CA ASP A 262 -19.76 -3.65 9.93
C ASP A 262 -19.16 -4.18 8.63
N LEU A 263 -18.93 -3.30 7.65
CA LEU A 263 -18.29 -3.66 6.38
C LEU A 263 -16.79 -3.92 6.55
N LEU A 264 -16.10 -3.21 7.44
CA LEU A 264 -14.70 -3.46 7.77
C LEU A 264 -14.51 -4.84 8.40
N VAL A 265 -15.46 -5.27 9.24
CA VAL A 265 -15.49 -6.64 9.78
C VAL A 265 -15.63 -7.67 8.66
N GLU A 266 -16.42 -7.41 7.62
CA GLU A 266 -16.49 -8.31 6.46
C GLU A 266 -15.17 -8.33 5.66
N ILE A 267 -14.44 -7.21 5.52
CA ILE A 267 -13.10 -7.23 4.92
C ILE A 267 -12.17 -8.18 5.71
N ILE A 268 -12.20 -8.11 7.05
CA ILE A 268 -11.42 -9.01 7.91
C ILE A 268 -11.81 -10.48 7.68
N ARG A 269 -13.12 -10.77 7.59
CA ARG A 269 -13.63 -12.12 7.32
C ARG A 269 -13.19 -12.62 5.94
N ILE A 270 -13.25 -11.79 4.90
CA ILE A 270 -12.77 -12.14 3.56
C ILE A 270 -11.27 -12.46 3.60
N ASN A 271 -10.45 -11.61 4.24
CA ASN A 271 -9.01 -11.83 4.39
C ASN A 271 -8.70 -13.15 5.10
N HIS A 272 -9.46 -13.49 6.15
CA HIS A 272 -9.34 -14.77 6.84
C HIS A 272 -9.70 -15.95 5.93
N LEU A 273 -10.83 -15.90 5.24
CA LEU A 273 -11.25 -16.98 4.34
C LEU A 273 -10.25 -17.19 3.20
N ARG A 274 -9.72 -16.10 2.61
CA ARG A 274 -8.63 -16.17 1.61
C ARG A 274 -7.42 -16.94 2.15
N SER A 275 -7.00 -16.69 3.38
CA SER A 275 -5.87 -17.39 4.00
C SER A 275 -6.15 -18.89 4.25
N VAL A 276 -7.36 -19.22 4.73
CA VAL A 276 -7.78 -20.61 4.98
C VAL A 276 -7.89 -21.40 3.69
N PHE A 277 -8.52 -20.83 2.65
CA PHE A 277 -8.73 -21.51 1.37
C PHE A 277 -7.42 -21.79 0.65
N ALA A 278 -6.45 -20.86 0.72
CA ALA A 278 -5.10 -21.07 0.20
C ALA A 278 -4.37 -22.21 0.91
N SER A 279 -4.50 -22.30 2.24
CA SER A 279 -3.83 -23.34 3.06
C SER A 279 -4.43 -24.74 2.82
N ALA A 280 -5.76 -24.82 2.65
CA ALA A 280 -6.45 -26.07 2.33
C ALA A 280 -5.99 -26.67 0.98
N THR A 281 -5.71 -25.82 -0.01
CA THR A 281 -5.27 -26.23 -1.34
C THR A 281 -3.85 -26.82 -1.34
N THR A 282 -3.00 -26.45 -0.39
CA THR A 282 -1.64 -26.99 -0.27
C THR A 282 -1.54 -28.35 0.43
N LEU A 283 -2.57 -28.75 1.19
CA LEU A 283 -2.54 -29.91 2.07
C LEU A 283 -3.28 -31.14 1.52
N THR A 284 -3.98 -31.04 0.39
CA THR A 284 -4.71 -32.16 -0.22
C THR A 284 -3.80 -32.97 -1.17
N PRO A 285 -3.42 -34.22 -0.82
CA PRO A 285 -2.85 -35.15 -1.78
C PRO A 285 -3.96 -35.59 -2.75
N SER A 286 -3.58 -35.90 -3.98
CA SER A 286 -4.43 -36.15 -5.15
C SER A 286 -5.34 -37.40 -5.09
N GLY A 287 -5.83 -37.83 -3.92
CA GLY A 287 -6.34 -39.20 -3.71
C GLY A 287 -7.70 -39.41 -3.03
N GLY A 288 -8.52 -38.38 -2.75
CA GLY A 288 -9.81 -38.57 -2.05
C GLY A 288 -10.99 -37.79 -2.62
N SER A 289 -11.83 -38.44 -3.44
CA SER A 289 -12.94 -37.80 -4.17
C SER A 289 -14.14 -37.31 -3.33
N MET A 290 -14.36 -37.85 -2.13
CA MET A 290 -15.55 -37.54 -1.32
C MET A 290 -15.32 -36.39 -0.32
N GLY A 291 -14.11 -36.30 0.25
CA GLY A 291 -13.74 -35.25 1.21
C GLY A 291 -13.57 -33.87 0.55
N THR A 292 -13.22 -33.84 -0.73
CA THR A 292 -13.05 -32.60 -1.51
C THR A 292 -14.38 -31.89 -1.78
N THR A 293 -15.46 -32.62 -2.07
CA THR A 293 -16.76 -32.03 -2.40
C THR A 293 -17.39 -31.33 -1.20
N LEU A 294 -17.41 -31.98 -0.04
CA LEU A 294 -17.91 -31.39 1.21
C LEU A 294 -17.07 -30.17 1.63
N GLN A 295 -15.76 -30.20 1.38
CA GLN A 295 -14.89 -29.08 1.68
C GLN A 295 -15.17 -27.87 0.76
N GLU A 296 -15.40 -28.09 -0.52
CA GLU A 296 -15.78 -27.02 -1.47
C GLU A 296 -17.17 -26.44 -1.18
N GLU A 297 -18.16 -27.27 -0.83
CA GLU A 297 -19.49 -26.80 -0.42
C GLU A 297 -19.42 -25.94 0.85
N ASN A 298 -18.60 -26.32 1.83
CA ASN A 298 -18.37 -25.53 3.04
C ASN A 298 -17.68 -24.19 2.74
N LYS A 299 -16.67 -24.17 1.85
CA LYS A 299 -16.01 -22.93 1.41
C LYS A 299 -17.00 -21.98 0.74
N GLN A 300 -17.81 -22.51 -0.17
CA GLN A 300 -18.80 -21.74 -0.92
C GLN A 300 -19.87 -21.15 -0.01
N THR A 301 -20.37 -21.94 0.94
CA THR A 301 -21.36 -21.49 1.93
C THR A 301 -20.80 -20.35 2.78
N ALA A 302 -19.58 -20.50 3.32
CA ALA A 302 -18.93 -19.45 4.10
C ALA A 302 -18.71 -18.14 3.31
N ALA A 303 -18.38 -18.25 2.03
CA ALA A 303 -18.21 -17.08 1.15
C ALA A 303 -19.55 -16.39 0.83
N LEU A 304 -20.61 -17.16 0.58
CA LEU A 304 -21.95 -16.61 0.34
C LEU A 304 -22.52 -15.94 1.59
N ASP A 305 -22.28 -16.49 2.78
CA ASP A 305 -22.70 -15.86 4.04
C ASP A 305 -22.08 -14.48 4.25
N VAL A 306 -20.78 -14.34 3.94
CA VAL A 306 -20.09 -13.04 3.94
C VAL A 306 -20.72 -12.09 2.93
N PHE A 307 -20.93 -12.56 1.70
CA PHE A 307 -21.57 -11.75 0.65
C PHE A 307 -22.97 -11.27 1.04
N TRP A 308 -23.79 -12.13 1.64
CA TRP A 308 -25.13 -11.76 2.08
C TRP A 308 -25.11 -10.67 3.16
N ARG A 309 -24.21 -10.76 4.14
CA ARG A 309 -24.07 -9.68 5.14
C ARG A 309 -23.64 -8.35 4.52
N ILE A 310 -22.76 -8.38 3.51
CA ILE A 310 -22.38 -7.18 2.76
C ILE A 310 -23.59 -6.62 1.99
N ALA A 311 -24.34 -7.47 1.29
CA ALA A 311 -25.49 -7.07 0.49
C ALA A 311 -26.65 -6.53 1.35
N SER A 312 -26.85 -7.08 2.55
CA SER A 312 -27.89 -6.66 3.50
C SER A 312 -27.51 -5.42 4.33
N PHE A 313 -26.27 -4.93 4.21
CA PHE A 313 -25.84 -3.72 4.93
C PHE A 313 -26.66 -2.49 4.49
N SER A 314 -27.14 -1.72 5.46
CA SER A 314 -27.93 -0.50 5.22
C SER A 314 -27.01 0.73 5.16
N THR A 315 -26.75 1.21 3.94
CA THR A 315 -25.95 2.41 3.69
C THR A 315 -26.60 3.67 4.25
N SER A 316 -27.92 3.79 4.14
CA SER A 316 -28.68 4.94 4.63
C SER A 316 -28.69 5.03 6.14
N LYS A 317 -28.77 3.90 6.85
CA LYS A 317 -28.72 3.86 8.31
C LYS A 317 -27.39 4.40 8.83
N TRP A 318 -26.27 3.86 8.33
CA TRP A 318 -24.94 4.33 8.73
C TRP A 318 -24.73 5.81 8.39
N ALA A 319 -25.18 6.25 7.21
CA ALA A 319 -25.07 7.65 6.81
C ALA A 319 -25.84 8.61 7.74
N ALA A 320 -27.02 8.19 8.22
CA ALA A 320 -27.78 8.97 9.19
C ALA A 320 -27.08 9.05 10.56
N GLU A 321 -26.54 7.94 11.05
CA GLU A 321 -25.77 7.90 12.32
C GLU A 321 -24.52 8.79 12.27
N VAL A 322 -23.80 8.75 11.15
CA VAL A 322 -22.64 9.62 10.90
C VAL A 322 -23.05 11.09 10.86
N ALA A 323 -24.12 11.44 10.14
CA ALA A 323 -24.56 12.82 10.03
C ALA A 323 -24.98 13.43 11.37
N VAL A 324 -25.59 12.62 12.26
CA VAL A 324 -25.86 13.03 13.66
C VAL A 324 -24.56 13.29 14.41
N SER A 325 -23.55 12.46 14.21
CA SER A 325 -22.24 12.59 14.88
C SER A 325 -21.44 13.81 14.42
N THR A 326 -21.66 14.28 13.17
CA THR A 326 -20.92 15.40 12.55
C THR A 326 -21.73 16.70 12.51
N SER A 327 -22.87 16.80 13.20
CA SER A 327 -23.77 17.96 13.10
C SER A 327 -23.16 19.28 13.60
N GLY A 328 -22.09 19.21 14.39
CA GLY A 328 -21.37 20.37 14.91
C GLY A 328 -20.18 20.83 14.06
N ASP A 329 -19.87 20.16 12.94
CA ASP A 329 -18.77 20.55 12.06
C ASP A 329 -19.13 21.82 11.27
N GLU A 330 -18.14 22.67 10.98
CA GLU A 330 -18.37 23.94 10.26
C GLU A 330 -18.90 23.76 8.82
N ASN A 331 -18.56 22.64 8.17
CA ASN A 331 -18.98 22.30 6.81
C ASN A 331 -19.22 20.78 6.69
N PRO A 332 -20.30 20.25 7.26
CA PRO A 332 -20.53 18.82 7.30
C PRO A 332 -20.88 18.29 5.91
N VAL A 333 -20.35 17.12 5.59
CA VAL A 333 -20.79 16.34 4.43
C VAL A 333 -22.27 15.96 4.63
N SER A 334 -23.07 16.10 3.57
CA SER A 334 -24.51 15.79 3.63
C SER A 334 -24.76 14.30 3.88
N ILE A 335 -25.94 13.96 4.41
CA ILE A 335 -26.39 12.56 4.56
C ILE A 335 -26.30 11.81 3.22
N ALA A 336 -26.65 12.47 2.11
CA ALA A 336 -26.52 11.89 0.78
C ALA A 336 -25.05 11.57 0.42
N GLY A 337 -24.12 12.48 0.74
CA GLY A 337 -22.68 12.25 0.54
C GLY A 337 -22.14 11.07 1.35
N TRP A 338 -22.55 10.94 2.62
CA TRP A 338 -22.18 9.78 3.43
C TRP A 338 -22.82 8.48 2.94
N SER A 339 -24.06 8.53 2.45
CA SER A 339 -24.73 7.39 1.82
C SER A 339 -24.00 6.93 0.55
N ASP A 340 -23.50 7.88 -0.25
CA ASP A 340 -22.67 7.57 -1.42
C ASP A 340 -21.35 6.90 -1.02
N VAL A 341 -20.65 7.41 0.00
CA VAL A 341 -19.43 6.77 0.53
C VAL A 341 -19.71 5.35 1.01
N ALA A 342 -20.77 5.15 1.79
CA ALA A 342 -21.16 3.82 2.26
C ALA A 342 -21.47 2.85 1.10
N SER A 343 -22.17 3.34 0.06
CA SER A 343 -22.49 2.56 -1.14
C SER A 343 -21.24 2.20 -1.96
N ILE A 344 -20.25 3.11 -2.02
CA ILE A 344 -18.95 2.86 -2.67
C ILE A 344 -18.21 1.73 -1.94
N TYR A 345 -18.09 1.81 -0.61
CA TYR A 345 -17.43 0.76 0.19
C TYR A 345 -18.18 -0.57 0.09
N GLN A 346 -19.50 -0.57 0.24
CA GLN A 346 -20.32 -1.78 0.10
C GLN A 346 -20.09 -2.45 -1.26
N SER A 347 -20.13 -1.68 -2.35
CA SER A 347 -19.96 -2.21 -3.70
C SER A 347 -18.54 -2.74 -3.95
N ALA A 348 -17.51 -2.02 -3.49
CA ALA A 348 -16.12 -2.46 -3.62
C ALA A 348 -15.83 -3.73 -2.82
N ILE A 349 -16.38 -3.84 -1.60
CA ILE A 349 -16.22 -5.03 -0.74
C ILE A 349 -16.99 -6.22 -1.31
N ALA A 350 -18.18 -5.99 -1.89
CA ALA A 350 -18.92 -7.04 -2.59
C ALA A 350 -18.13 -7.57 -3.80
N VAL A 351 -17.59 -6.69 -4.66
CA VAL A 351 -16.72 -7.09 -5.77
C VAL A 351 -15.51 -7.86 -5.26
N TYR A 352 -14.82 -7.36 -4.24
CA TYR A 352 -13.67 -8.02 -3.63
C TYR A 352 -14.02 -9.41 -3.09
N CYS A 353 -15.14 -9.56 -2.37
CA CYS A 353 -15.63 -10.84 -1.85
C CYS A 353 -15.85 -11.85 -2.99
N LEU A 354 -16.60 -11.46 -4.02
CA LEU A 354 -16.92 -12.32 -5.15
C LEU A 354 -15.66 -12.67 -5.96
N ALA A 355 -14.78 -11.70 -6.18
CA ALA A 355 -13.56 -11.88 -6.97
C ALA A 355 -12.48 -12.70 -6.26
N SER A 356 -12.44 -12.68 -4.93
CA SER A 356 -11.41 -13.38 -4.15
C SER A 356 -11.84 -14.75 -3.64
N LEU A 357 -13.10 -14.91 -3.22
CA LEU A 357 -13.59 -16.16 -2.60
C LEU A 357 -14.40 -17.04 -3.56
N LEU A 358 -15.05 -16.47 -4.57
CA LEU A 358 -15.97 -17.16 -5.47
C LEU A 358 -15.50 -17.10 -6.93
N HIS A 359 -14.17 -17.18 -7.14
CA HIS A 359 -13.58 -17.09 -8.46
C HIS A 359 -13.48 -18.44 -9.19
N ASP A 360 -13.31 -19.54 -8.46
CA ASP A 360 -13.25 -20.90 -9.05
C ASP A 360 -14.59 -21.40 -9.57
N THR A 361 -15.69 -20.85 -9.06
CA THR A 361 -17.00 -21.01 -9.69
C THR A 361 -17.02 -20.39 -11.10
N MET A 362 -16.11 -19.49 -11.46
CA MET A 362 -16.03 -18.87 -12.78
C MET A 362 -15.17 -19.62 -13.80
N THR A 363 -14.22 -20.47 -13.38
CA THR A 363 -13.11 -20.92 -14.26
C THR A 363 -13.11 -22.41 -14.64
N SER A 364 -14.12 -23.19 -14.27
CA SER A 364 -14.23 -24.58 -14.78
C SER A 364 -14.77 -24.61 -16.22
N SER A 365 -13.87 -24.31 -17.17
CA SER A 365 -13.87 -24.81 -18.54
C SER A 365 -12.43 -25.25 -18.83
N LYS A 366 -12.08 -26.48 -18.42
CA LYS A 366 -10.91 -27.16 -18.97
C LYS A 366 -11.38 -28.04 -20.12
N SER A 367 -11.22 -27.49 -21.32
CA SER A 367 -11.01 -28.14 -22.62
C SER A 367 -11.10 -29.67 -22.64
N ASP A 368 -12.24 -30.18 -23.09
CA ASP A 368 -12.36 -31.52 -23.66
C ASP A 368 -11.47 -31.62 -24.89
N THR A 369 -10.30 -32.23 -24.76
CA THR A 369 -9.54 -32.75 -25.90
C THR A 369 -8.70 -33.93 -25.44
N ILE A 370 -9.24 -35.15 -25.58
CA ILE A 370 -8.65 -36.29 -26.31
C ILE A 370 -9.46 -37.59 -26.04
N LYS A 371 -10.15 -38.00 -27.11
CA LYS A 371 -10.43 -39.36 -27.62
C LYS A 371 -11.10 -40.42 -26.72
N THR A 372 -12.34 -40.69 -27.12
CA THR A 372 -13.06 -41.97 -27.11
C THR A 372 -12.17 -43.22 -27.28
N VAL A 373 -12.26 -44.16 -26.33
CA VAL A 373 -12.41 -45.61 -26.59
C VAL A 373 -13.34 -46.19 -25.50
N GLY A 374 -14.30 -47.00 -25.91
CA GLY A 374 -15.49 -47.38 -25.14
C GLY A 374 -15.27 -48.30 -23.93
N GLY A 375 -16.28 -48.28 -23.06
CA GLY A 375 -16.45 -49.18 -21.92
C GLY A 375 -17.72 -48.81 -21.15
N SER A 376 -18.77 -49.60 -21.32
CA SER A 376 -20.07 -49.47 -20.65
C SER A 376 -19.98 -49.86 -19.16
N TYR A 377 -20.22 -48.91 -18.25
CA TYR A 377 -20.59 -49.17 -16.86
C TYR A 377 -21.61 -48.11 -16.38
N PRO A 378 -22.65 -48.51 -15.61
CA PRO A 378 -23.69 -47.60 -15.16
C PRO A 378 -23.38 -46.99 -13.78
N TYR A 379 -23.83 -45.75 -13.58
CA TYR A 379 -23.90 -44.98 -12.33
C TYR A 379 -22.58 -44.56 -11.66
N SER A 380 -22.04 -43.43 -12.11
CA SER A 380 -21.57 -42.31 -11.27
C SER A 380 -21.44 -41.08 -12.18
N ASN A 381 -22.12 -39.98 -11.90
CA ASN A 381 -22.00 -38.75 -12.69
C ASN A 381 -20.64 -38.08 -12.38
N PRO A 382 -19.65 -38.07 -13.29
CA PRO A 382 -18.33 -37.47 -13.04
C PRO A 382 -18.35 -35.93 -13.19
N ASN A 383 -19.50 -35.35 -13.54
CA ASN A 383 -19.66 -33.94 -13.90
C ASN A 383 -20.47 -33.14 -12.86
N ALA A 384 -20.25 -33.36 -11.56
CA ALA A 384 -20.69 -32.41 -10.54
C ALA A 384 -19.74 -31.19 -10.51
N GLY A 385 -19.68 -30.45 -11.62
CA GLY A 385 -19.11 -29.11 -11.63
C GLY A 385 -19.98 -28.15 -10.79
N PRO A 386 -19.48 -26.95 -10.45
CA PRO A 386 -20.27 -25.97 -9.69
C PRO A 386 -21.59 -25.70 -10.42
N ASN A 387 -22.71 -25.66 -9.69
CA ASN A 387 -24.05 -25.44 -10.22
C ASN A 387 -24.02 -24.26 -11.23
N PRO A 388 -24.31 -24.50 -12.53
CA PRO A 388 -24.18 -23.49 -13.58
C PRO A 388 -25.02 -22.23 -13.34
N ASP A 389 -26.12 -22.35 -12.61
CA ASP A 389 -26.92 -21.20 -12.21
C ASP A 389 -26.21 -20.31 -11.19
N LEU A 390 -25.51 -20.90 -10.23
CA LEU A 390 -24.80 -20.14 -9.21
C LEU A 390 -23.59 -19.39 -9.79
N LYS A 391 -22.91 -19.97 -10.78
CA LYS A 391 -21.85 -19.29 -11.54
C LYS A 391 -22.38 -18.03 -12.21
N ARG A 392 -23.52 -18.14 -12.90
CA ARG A 392 -24.17 -17.01 -13.57
C ARG A 392 -24.59 -15.94 -12.56
N ILE A 393 -25.23 -16.34 -11.46
CA ILE A 393 -25.69 -15.41 -10.41
C ILE A 393 -24.51 -14.62 -9.83
N VAL A 394 -23.40 -15.27 -9.51
CA VAL A 394 -22.22 -14.59 -8.95
C VAL A 394 -21.61 -13.61 -9.99
N ALA A 395 -21.58 -13.99 -11.28
CA ALA A 395 -21.04 -13.14 -12.33
C ALA A 395 -21.92 -11.89 -12.55
N GLU A 396 -23.24 -12.08 -12.55
CA GLU A 396 -24.21 -10.99 -12.64
C GLU A 396 -24.15 -10.06 -11.43
N ALA A 397 -24.04 -10.62 -10.22
CA ALA A 397 -23.87 -9.84 -8.99
C ALA A 397 -22.58 -9.02 -9.02
N ARG A 398 -21.44 -9.62 -9.42
CA ARG A 398 -20.16 -8.91 -9.54
C ARG A 398 -20.26 -7.76 -10.54
N LYS A 399 -20.86 -7.99 -11.72
CA LYS A 399 -21.07 -6.96 -12.74
C LYS A 399 -21.98 -5.83 -12.23
N MET A 400 -23.04 -6.17 -11.51
CA MET A 400 -23.96 -5.20 -10.91
C MET A 400 -23.23 -4.30 -9.91
N TYR A 401 -22.51 -4.87 -8.94
CA TYR A 401 -21.77 -4.09 -7.95
C TYR A 401 -20.62 -3.28 -8.57
N ALA A 402 -19.90 -3.81 -9.56
CA ALA A 402 -18.88 -3.06 -10.30
C ALA A 402 -19.48 -1.83 -11.02
N SER A 403 -20.68 -1.98 -11.60
CA SER A 403 -21.40 -0.89 -12.27
C SER A 403 -21.89 0.18 -11.28
N THR A 404 -22.43 -0.25 -10.13
CA THR A 404 -22.81 0.67 -9.06
C THR A 404 -21.59 1.42 -8.52
N LEU A 405 -20.49 0.71 -8.28
CA LEU A 405 -19.24 1.27 -7.79
C LEU A 405 -18.71 2.39 -8.69
N ILE A 406 -18.54 2.13 -9.99
CA ILE A 406 -18.00 3.14 -10.90
C ILE A 406 -18.92 4.36 -11.03
N ASN A 407 -20.24 4.16 -11.00
CA ASN A 407 -21.20 5.27 -11.07
C ASN A 407 -21.15 6.14 -9.81
N LYS A 408 -21.11 5.52 -8.63
CA LYS A 408 -20.98 6.26 -7.37
C LYS A 408 -19.64 6.97 -7.23
N LEU A 409 -18.54 6.38 -7.72
CA LEU A 409 -17.24 7.05 -7.78
C LEU A 409 -17.27 8.31 -8.66
N LYS A 410 -17.96 8.29 -9.80
CA LYS A 410 -18.15 9.47 -10.67
C LYS A 410 -18.97 10.57 -10.01
N GLU A 411 -19.93 10.23 -9.16
CA GLU A 411 -20.66 11.21 -8.36
C GLU A 411 -19.77 11.78 -7.25
N ALA A 412 -19.06 10.92 -6.51
CA ALA A 412 -18.14 11.34 -5.47
C ALA A 412 -16.99 12.23 -6.00
N SER A 413 -16.54 12.04 -7.25
CA SER A 413 -15.48 12.87 -7.84
C SER A 413 -15.90 14.34 -8.05
N LYS A 414 -17.20 14.65 -8.00
CA LYS A 414 -17.71 16.03 -8.06
C LYS A 414 -17.53 16.78 -6.74
N ASN A 415 -17.26 16.08 -5.64
CA ASN A 415 -17.04 16.66 -4.32
C ASN A 415 -15.62 16.34 -3.82
N THR A 416 -14.77 17.36 -3.72
CA THR A 416 -13.36 17.22 -3.29
C THR A 416 -13.19 16.48 -1.97
N GLN A 417 -14.09 16.67 -0.99
CA GLN A 417 -13.99 16.00 0.31
C GLN A 417 -14.32 14.51 0.21
N LEU A 418 -15.28 14.11 -0.63
CA LEU A 418 -15.59 12.69 -0.84
C LEU A 418 -14.53 12.00 -1.70
N ARG A 419 -14.02 12.72 -2.71
CA ARG A 419 -13.06 12.24 -3.70
C ARG A 419 -11.77 11.69 -3.08
N LYS A 420 -11.31 12.27 -1.97
CA LYS A 420 -10.10 11.80 -1.27
C LYS A 420 -10.29 10.50 -0.47
N LEU A 421 -11.53 10.09 -0.20
CA LEU A 421 -11.87 9.00 0.74
C LEU A 421 -11.96 7.62 0.09
N VAL A 422 -11.72 7.53 -1.21
CA VAL A 422 -12.13 6.38 -2.05
C VAL A 422 -10.97 5.74 -2.81
N LEU A 423 -9.72 5.87 -2.35
CA LEU A 423 -8.55 5.32 -3.03
C LEU A 423 -8.64 3.79 -3.26
N TRP A 424 -8.90 3.01 -2.21
CA TRP A 424 -9.03 1.56 -2.35
C TRP A 424 -10.23 1.15 -3.22
N PRO A 425 -11.46 1.69 -3.00
CA PRO A 425 -12.59 1.42 -3.89
C PRO A 425 -12.34 1.78 -5.36
N LEU A 426 -11.61 2.88 -5.61
CA LEU A 426 -11.23 3.31 -6.95
C LEU A 426 -10.29 2.31 -7.62
N PHE A 427 -9.33 1.74 -6.88
CA PHE A 427 -8.49 0.65 -7.38
C PHE A 427 -9.33 -0.58 -7.74
N VAL A 428 -10.26 -1.01 -6.86
CA VAL A 428 -11.17 -2.14 -7.14
C VAL A 428 -11.99 -1.89 -8.41
N ALA A 429 -12.51 -0.69 -8.60
CA ALA A 429 -13.22 -0.32 -9.84
C ALA A 429 -12.31 -0.38 -11.08
N GLY A 430 -11.03 -0.01 -10.94
CA GLY A 430 -10.01 -0.13 -11.98
C GLY A 430 -9.75 -1.58 -12.41
N VAL A 431 -9.77 -2.52 -11.46
CA VAL A 431 -9.64 -3.96 -11.76
C VAL A 431 -10.81 -4.45 -12.62
N GLU A 432 -12.03 -3.96 -12.35
CA GLU A 432 -13.24 -4.28 -13.11
C GLU A 432 -13.43 -3.46 -14.40
N ALA A 433 -12.55 -2.47 -14.67
CA ALA A 433 -12.72 -1.54 -15.78
C ALA A 433 -12.51 -2.22 -17.15
N GLY A 434 -13.61 -2.66 -17.75
CA GLY A 434 -13.63 -3.35 -19.05
C GLY A 434 -13.58 -2.43 -20.29
N ASN A 435 -13.92 -1.15 -20.15
CA ASN A 435 -13.94 -0.18 -21.26
C ASN A 435 -12.97 0.99 -21.05
N GLU A 436 -12.59 1.63 -22.15
CA GLU A 436 -11.58 2.70 -22.15
C GLU A 436 -12.02 3.94 -21.36
N ASP A 437 -13.31 4.28 -21.33
CA ASP A 437 -13.78 5.45 -20.60
C ASP A 437 -13.70 5.27 -19.08
N ALA A 438 -14.03 4.07 -18.58
CA ALA A 438 -13.84 3.72 -17.18
C ALA A 438 -12.36 3.72 -16.79
N ARG A 439 -11.48 3.18 -17.66
CA ARG A 439 -10.03 3.18 -17.43
C ARG A 439 -9.45 4.60 -17.38
N ARG A 440 -9.83 5.47 -18.32
CA ARG A 440 -9.42 6.89 -18.33
C ARG A 440 -9.90 7.62 -17.09
N PHE A 441 -11.15 7.41 -16.68
CA PHE A 441 -11.67 7.98 -15.44
C PHE A 441 -10.83 7.53 -14.23
N VAL A 442 -10.63 6.23 -14.04
CA VAL A 442 -9.86 5.70 -12.90
C VAL A 442 -8.42 6.22 -12.90
N ALA A 443 -7.73 6.20 -14.03
CA ALA A 443 -6.35 6.69 -14.14
C ALA A 443 -6.25 8.20 -13.84
N GLY A 444 -7.24 8.98 -14.30
CA GLY A 444 -7.35 10.41 -14.00
C GLY A 444 -7.57 10.68 -12.52
N GLU A 445 -8.49 9.95 -11.89
CA GLU A 445 -8.78 10.05 -10.46
C GLU A 445 -7.56 9.66 -9.61
N LEU A 446 -6.86 8.57 -9.94
CA LEU A 446 -5.63 8.17 -9.23
C LEU A 446 -4.54 9.24 -9.34
N ARG A 447 -4.35 9.86 -10.51
CA ARG A 447 -3.42 10.99 -10.66
C ARG A 447 -3.84 12.17 -9.80
N TRP A 448 -5.13 12.50 -9.79
CA TRP A 448 -5.65 13.58 -8.97
C TRP A 448 -5.44 13.32 -7.48
N ILE A 449 -5.79 12.14 -6.97
CA ILE A 449 -5.61 11.79 -5.55
C ILE A 449 -4.12 11.89 -5.16
N SER A 450 -3.21 11.43 -6.02
CA SER A 450 -1.76 11.56 -5.77
C SER A 450 -1.33 13.01 -5.64
N ASN A 451 -1.73 13.85 -6.60
CA ASN A 451 -1.36 15.27 -6.62
C ASN A 451 -2.03 16.05 -5.48
N ALA A 452 -3.31 15.78 -5.19
CA ALA A 452 -4.07 16.52 -4.18
C ALA A 452 -3.58 16.20 -2.76
N LEU A 453 -3.32 14.92 -2.49
CA LEU A 453 -3.02 14.42 -1.15
C LEU A 453 -1.52 14.15 -0.92
N GLY A 454 -0.69 14.52 -1.91
CA GLY A 454 0.77 14.40 -1.84
C GLY A 454 1.26 13.00 -1.50
N THR A 455 0.65 11.96 -2.09
CA THR A 455 1.00 10.55 -1.84
C THR A 455 1.33 9.81 -3.13
N ALA A 456 2.29 8.87 -3.06
CA ALA A 456 2.69 8.06 -4.21
C ALA A 456 1.81 6.82 -4.41
N ALA A 457 1.06 6.39 -3.38
CA ALA A 457 0.27 5.15 -3.44
C ALA A 457 -0.72 5.09 -4.63
N PRO A 458 -1.44 6.17 -5.01
CA PRO A 458 -2.30 6.17 -6.18
C PRO A 458 -1.54 6.02 -7.51
N LEU A 459 -0.30 6.51 -7.60
CA LEU A 459 0.53 6.32 -8.81
C LEU A 459 0.99 4.87 -8.93
N VAL A 460 1.30 4.21 -7.80
CA VAL A 460 1.60 2.77 -7.78
C VAL A 460 0.37 1.96 -8.21
N ALA A 461 -0.82 2.32 -7.70
CA ALA A 461 -2.07 1.70 -8.12
C ALA A 461 -2.33 1.88 -9.63
N ARG A 462 -2.09 3.08 -10.16
CA ARG A 462 -2.23 3.39 -11.60
C ARG A 462 -1.26 2.55 -12.43
N ASP A 463 0.00 2.47 -12.02
CA ASP A 463 1.03 1.69 -12.71
C ASP A 463 0.66 0.21 -12.78
N LEU A 464 0.17 -0.36 -11.66
CA LEU A 464 -0.30 -1.74 -11.59
C LEU A 464 -1.49 -1.98 -12.54
N LEU A 465 -2.46 -1.07 -12.56
CA LEU A 465 -3.62 -1.16 -13.45
C LEU A 465 -3.21 -1.10 -14.93
N GLU A 466 -2.47 -0.07 -15.32
CA GLU A 466 -2.09 0.17 -16.72
C GLU A 466 -1.14 -0.91 -17.24
N LYS A 467 -0.07 -1.21 -16.50
CA LYS A 467 1.03 -2.04 -16.99
C LYS A 467 0.86 -3.52 -16.72
N ARG A 468 -0.03 -3.94 -15.82
CA ARG A 468 -0.26 -5.37 -15.53
C ARG A 468 -1.66 -5.79 -15.94
N ILE A 469 -2.68 -5.13 -15.40
CA ILE A 469 -4.07 -5.59 -15.54
C ILE A 469 -4.60 -5.27 -16.94
N TRP A 470 -4.55 -4.02 -17.37
CA TRP A 470 -5.13 -3.61 -18.66
C TRP A 470 -4.29 -4.04 -19.86
N ALA A 471 -2.95 -4.00 -19.75
CA ALA A 471 -2.05 -4.40 -20.83
C ALA A 471 -1.95 -5.92 -21.02
N PHE A 472 -1.86 -6.70 -19.94
CA PHE A 472 -1.61 -8.16 -20.03
C PHE A 472 -2.80 -9.02 -19.57
N GLY A 473 -3.89 -8.44 -19.10
CA GLY A 473 -5.03 -9.20 -18.58
C GLY A 473 -4.69 -10.03 -17.33
N LEU A 474 -3.65 -9.64 -16.58
CA LEU A 474 -3.31 -10.28 -15.30
C LEU A 474 -4.50 -10.20 -14.34
N GLY A 475 -4.77 -11.30 -13.63
CA GLY A 475 -5.91 -11.41 -12.70
C GLY A 475 -7.22 -11.91 -13.31
N LYS A 476 -7.26 -12.30 -14.59
CA LYS A 476 -8.41 -13.02 -15.15
C LYS A 476 -8.62 -14.34 -14.39
N GLY A 477 -9.56 -14.35 -13.46
CA GLY A 477 -10.02 -15.54 -12.75
C GLY A 477 -9.47 -15.74 -11.34
N SER A 478 -8.54 -14.92 -10.82
CA SER A 478 -8.12 -15.00 -9.41
C SER A 478 -7.62 -13.64 -8.92
N TRP A 479 -8.19 -13.15 -7.83
CA TRP A 479 -7.82 -11.87 -7.21
C TRP A 479 -6.36 -11.87 -6.73
N ASP A 480 -5.91 -12.97 -6.13
CA ASP A 480 -4.58 -13.08 -5.53
C ASP A 480 -3.48 -13.04 -6.60
N ALA A 481 -3.77 -13.57 -7.79
CA ALA A 481 -2.86 -13.58 -8.94
C ALA A 481 -2.61 -12.19 -9.56
N ILE A 482 -3.34 -11.15 -9.14
CA ILE A 482 -3.10 -9.76 -9.56
C ILE A 482 -1.78 -9.23 -8.99
N PHE A 483 -1.39 -9.71 -7.80
CA PHE A 483 -0.37 -9.07 -6.98
C PHE A 483 0.90 -9.92 -6.92
N ASP A 484 2.04 -9.38 -7.34
CA ASP A 484 3.37 -9.96 -7.13
C ASP A 484 3.95 -9.62 -5.75
N LEU A 485 3.57 -8.45 -5.23
CA LEU A 485 3.93 -7.92 -3.93
C LEU A 485 2.68 -7.52 -3.15
N SER A 486 2.85 -7.13 -1.90
CA SER A 486 1.75 -6.60 -1.09
C SER A 486 1.69 -5.10 -1.18
N TYR A 487 0.52 -4.59 -1.55
CA TYR A 487 0.27 -3.16 -1.71
C TYR A 487 -0.64 -2.65 -0.58
N VAL A 488 -0.68 -1.32 -0.42
CA VAL A 488 -1.59 -0.63 0.49
C VAL A 488 -2.12 0.59 -0.25
N PHE A 489 -3.41 0.57 -0.60
CA PHE A 489 -4.07 1.65 -1.34
C PHE A 489 -5.01 2.45 -0.43
N VAL A 490 -4.43 2.95 0.66
CA VAL A 490 -5.03 3.89 1.62
C VAL A 490 -3.94 4.92 1.99
N LEU A 491 -4.34 6.12 2.44
CA LEU A 491 -3.43 7.26 2.68
C LEU A 491 -2.57 7.10 3.94
#